data_AF-A0AA35W2C7-F1
#
_entry.id   AF-A0AA35W2C7-F1
#
_cell.length_a   1.000
_cell.length_b   1.000
_cell.length_c   1.000
_cell.angle_alpha   90.00
_cell.angle_beta   90.00
_cell.angle_gamma   90.00
#
_symmetry.space_group_name_H-M   'P 1'
#
loop_
_entity.id
_entity.type
_entity.pdbx_description
1 polymer ?
#
loop_
_entity_poly.entity_id
_entity_poly.type
_entity_poly.pdbx_seq_one_letter_code
_entity_poly.pdbx_strand_id
1 'polypeptide(L)'
;MQARVMESVQPPVRVIVPGKCYRYEATDATHEWHFYQVEGLAVDEGITFADLKGTLYEFARRLFGTERKVRFRCDYFPFVEPGVDMSIDCFSCEGKGSGWIEIMGAGMVHPRVLAGVGYDPEKYTGFAFGLGPERIAMLKYGIDDIRHFYSNDLRFLRQF
;
A
#
# COMPACT_ATOMS: atom_id res chain seq x y z
N MET A 1 -4.29 10.69 7.60
CA MET A 1 -5.35 10.18 8.51
C MET A 1 -4.76 9.34 9.65
N GLN A 2 -3.76 8.51 9.37
CA GLN A 2 -3.01 7.73 10.38
C GLN A 2 -2.57 8.56 11.60
N ALA A 3 -1.98 9.75 11.39
CA ALA A 3 -1.58 10.65 12.48
C ALA A 3 -2.75 11.04 13.42
N ARG A 4 -3.92 11.37 12.86
CA ARG A 4 -5.11 11.72 13.66
C ARG A 4 -5.61 10.56 14.51
N VAL A 5 -5.49 9.33 13.99
CA VAL A 5 -5.83 8.13 14.78
C VAL A 5 -4.86 8.01 15.96
N MET A 6 -3.55 8.16 15.70
CA MET A 6 -2.53 8.09 16.76
C MET A 6 -2.65 9.21 17.81
N GLU A 7 -3.11 10.41 17.43
CA GLU A 7 -3.39 11.49 18.38
C GLU A 7 -4.55 11.16 19.33
N SER A 8 -5.51 10.34 18.89
CA SER A 8 -6.76 10.05 19.62
C SER A 8 -6.76 8.72 20.40
N VAL A 9 -5.84 7.81 20.07
CA VAL A 9 -5.79 6.44 20.61
C VAL A 9 -4.37 6.20 21.14
N GLN A 10 -4.23 5.50 22.26
CA GLN A 10 -2.91 5.04 22.74
C GLN A 10 -2.61 3.63 22.20
N PRO A 11 -1.34 3.24 21.97
CA PRO A 11 -1.02 1.90 21.47
C PRO A 11 -1.56 0.79 22.39
N PRO A 12 -1.98 -0.36 21.85
CA PRO A 12 -1.78 -0.80 20.47
C PRO A 12 -2.76 -0.19 19.46
N VAL A 13 -2.25 0.27 18.31
CA VAL A 13 -3.04 0.79 17.19
C VAL A 13 -2.91 -0.16 16.01
N ARG A 14 -4.03 -0.65 15.49
CA ARG A 14 -4.09 -1.40 14.22
C ARG A 14 -5.26 -0.86 13.42
N VAL A 15 -4.98 -0.18 12.30
CA VAL A 15 -6.01 0.48 11.50
C VAL A 15 -5.72 0.37 10.01
N ILE A 16 -6.79 0.20 9.24
CA ILE A 16 -6.79 0.33 7.78
C ILE A 16 -7.64 1.55 7.43
N VAL A 17 -7.08 2.44 6.62
CA VAL A 17 -7.71 3.70 6.22
C VAL A 17 -7.87 3.71 4.69
N PRO A 18 -9.03 3.32 4.16
CA PRO A 18 -9.39 3.62 2.79
C PRO A 18 -9.78 5.10 2.67
N GLY A 19 -9.36 5.76 1.59
CA GLY A 19 -9.70 7.15 1.35
C GLY A 19 -9.49 7.57 -0.09
N LYS A 20 -10.24 8.60 -0.52
CA LYS A 20 -10.01 9.26 -1.80
C LYS A 20 -8.89 10.30 -1.62
N CYS A 21 -7.88 10.19 -2.46
CA CYS A 21 -6.73 11.07 -2.52
C CYS A 21 -6.74 11.88 -3.82
N TYR A 22 -6.04 13.00 -3.80
CA TYR A 22 -5.96 13.93 -4.92
C TYR A 22 -4.50 14.28 -5.17
N ARG A 23 -4.09 14.29 -6.44
CA ARG A 23 -2.76 14.69 -6.88
C ARG A 23 -2.87 15.63 -8.06
N TYR A 24 -1.95 16.59 -8.10
CA TYR A 24 -1.81 17.47 -9.26
C TYR A 24 -0.93 16.78 -10.30
N GLU A 25 -1.54 15.87 -11.06
CA GLU A 25 -0.89 15.07 -12.11
C GLU A 25 -1.76 15.08 -13.36
N ALA A 26 -1.14 14.87 -14.52
CA ALA A 26 -1.86 14.76 -15.78
C ALA A 26 -2.60 13.41 -15.84
N THR A 27 -3.87 13.44 -16.27
CA THR A 27 -4.65 12.21 -16.47
C THR A 27 -4.19 11.48 -17.73
N ASP A 28 -3.80 10.22 -17.58
CA ASP A 28 -3.49 9.30 -18.68
C ASP A 28 -4.06 7.90 -18.37
N ALA A 29 -3.66 6.87 -19.12
CA ALA A 29 -4.17 5.51 -18.91
C ALA A 29 -3.71 4.88 -17.58
N THR A 30 -2.66 5.42 -16.97
CA THR A 30 -1.98 4.92 -15.78
C THR A 30 -2.04 5.86 -14.58
N HIS A 31 -2.35 7.14 -14.79
CA HIS A 31 -2.44 8.18 -13.76
C HIS A 31 -3.80 8.89 -13.82
N GLU A 32 -4.35 9.19 -12.64
CA GLU A 32 -5.57 10.00 -12.49
C GLU A 32 -5.38 11.03 -11.37
N TRP A 33 -5.94 12.23 -11.55
CA TRP A 33 -5.80 13.32 -10.57
C TRP A 33 -6.55 13.05 -9.26
N HIS A 34 -7.51 12.13 -9.28
CA HIS A 34 -8.19 11.62 -8.11
C HIS A 34 -8.27 10.10 -8.15
N PHE A 35 -7.94 9.46 -7.04
CA PHE A 35 -7.92 8.00 -6.93
C PHE A 35 -8.08 7.59 -5.47
N TYR A 36 -8.28 6.31 -5.21
CA TYR A 36 -8.34 5.79 -3.86
C TYR A 36 -6.97 5.31 -3.39
N GLN A 37 -6.73 5.40 -2.10
CA GLN A 37 -5.63 4.71 -1.44
C GLN A 37 -6.15 3.98 -0.22
N VAL A 38 -5.52 2.86 0.08
CA VAL A 38 -5.71 2.13 1.33
C VAL A 38 -4.38 2.15 2.06
N GLU A 39 -4.35 2.85 3.18
CA GLU A 39 -3.20 2.90 4.08
C GLU A 39 -3.42 1.96 5.26
N GLY A 40 -2.40 1.22 5.66
CA GLY A 40 -2.40 0.41 6.88
C GLY A 40 -1.37 0.92 7.87
N LEU A 41 -1.71 0.87 9.15
CA LEU A 41 -0.82 1.21 10.27
C LEU A 41 -0.97 0.17 11.38
N ALA A 42 0.16 -0.33 11.87
CA ALA A 42 0.25 -1.13 13.08
C ALA A 42 1.33 -0.54 14.00
N VAL A 43 0.98 -0.19 15.23
CA VAL A 43 1.88 0.32 16.28
C VAL A 43 1.62 -0.45 17.56
N ASP A 44 2.66 -1.05 18.13
CA ASP A 44 2.60 -1.85 19.37
C ASP A 44 4.03 -1.98 19.95
N GLU A 45 4.14 -2.54 21.15
CA GLU A 45 5.44 -2.91 21.71
C GLU A 45 6.02 -4.11 20.95
N GLY A 46 7.27 -4.00 20.49
CA GLY A 46 8.00 -5.12 19.88
C GLY A 46 7.65 -5.44 18.43
N ILE A 47 6.98 -4.56 17.68
CA ILE A 47 6.79 -4.72 16.23
C ILE A 47 8.14 -4.62 15.51
N THR A 48 8.43 -5.59 14.66
CA THR A 48 9.67 -5.67 13.89
C THR A 48 9.43 -5.55 12.39
N PHE A 49 10.51 -5.34 11.64
CA PHE A 49 10.46 -5.38 10.18
C PHE A 49 10.09 -6.77 9.63
N ALA A 50 10.32 -7.84 10.39
CA ALA A 50 9.88 -9.18 10.02
C ALA A 50 8.34 -9.28 10.03
N ASP A 51 7.67 -8.63 10.99
CA ASP A 51 6.21 -8.59 11.06
C ASP A 51 5.61 -7.85 9.87
N LEU A 52 6.22 -6.75 9.45
CA LEU A 52 5.85 -6.05 8.22
C LEU A 52 5.96 -6.98 7.01
N LYS A 53 7.12 -7.62 6.81
CA LYS A 53 7.34 -8.53 5.68
C LYS A 53 6.36 -9.69 5.69
N GLY A 54 6.11 -10.30 6.84
CA GLY A 54 5.16 -11.41 6.99
C GLY A 54 3.72 -10.99 6.67
N THR A 55 3.30 -9.83 7.19
CA THR A 55 1.96 -9.27 6.94
C THR A 55 1.74 -9.02 5.46
N LEU A 56 2.69 -8.36 4.80
CA LEU A 56 2.57 -8.02 3.37
C LEU A 56 2.72 -9.23 2.45
N TYR A 57 3.56 -10.20 2.84
CA TYR A 57 3.69 -11.47 2.13
C TYR A 57 2.37 -12.25 2.14
N GLU A 58 1.73 -12.39 3.30
CA GLU A 58 0.44 -13.06 3.41
C GLU A 58 -0.69 -12.28 2.73
N PHE A 59 -0.66 -10.95 2.78
CA PHE A 59 -1.59 -10.11 2.02
C PHE A 59 -1.50 -10.39 0.51
N ALA A 60 -0.29 -10.39 -0.06
CA ALA A 60 -0.09 -10.64 -1.48
C ALA A 60 -0.60 -12.02 -1.90
N ARG A 61 -0.33 -13.05 -1.09
CA ARG A 61 -0.78 -14.42 -1.37
C ARG A 61 -2.29 -14.60 -1.31
N ARG A 62 -2.93 -13.96 -0.34
CA ARG A 62 -4.40 -13.98 -0.22
C ARG A 62 -5.09 -13.26 -1.37
N LEU A 63 -4.45 -12.24 -1.94
CA LEU A 63 -5.03 -11.41 -2.98
C LEU A 63 -4.78 -11.94 -4.40
N PHE A 64 -3.56 -12.40 -4.68
CA PHE A 64 -3.09 -12.79 -6.01
C PHE A 64 -2.85 -14.29 -6.18
N GLY A 65 -2.97 -15.09 -5.11
CA GLY A 65 -2.81 -16.55 -5.12
C GLY A 65 -1.63 -17.04 -4.28
N THR A 66 -1.69 -18.30 -3.81
CA THR A 66 -0.72 -18.87 -2.85
C THR A 66 0.69 -19.04 -3.38
N GLU A 67 0.84 -19.12 -4.71
CA GLU A 67 2.13 -19.36 -5.39
C GLU A 67 2.92 -18.07 -5.65
N ARG A 68 2.40 -16.92 -5.24
CA ARG A 68 2.99 -15.61 -5.54
C ARG A 68 4.30 -15.40 -4.81
N LYS A 69 5.28 -14.92 -5.57
CA LYS A 69 6.58 -14.48 -5.05
C LYS A 69 6.52 -13.00 -4.78
N VAL A 70 7.08 -12.60 -3.64
CA VAL A 70 7.14 -11.21 -3.21
C VAL A 70 8.60 -10.78 -3.14
N ARG A 71 8.87 -9.55 -3.57
CA ARG A 71 10.19 -8.93 -3.48
C ARG A 71 10.06 -7.58 -2.82
N PHE A 72 10.89 -7.36 -1.80
CA PHE A 72 11.05 -6.07 -1.14
C PHE A 72 12.32 -5.41 -1.65
N ARG A 73 12.22 -4.15 -2.08
CA ARG A 73 13.34 -3.31 -2.49
C ARG A 73 13.41 -2.12 -1.53
N CYS A 74 14.59 -1.76 -1.05
CA CYS A 74 14.74 -0.55 -0.25
C CYS A 74 14.32 0.68 -1.07
N ASP A 75 13.50 1.53 -0.47
CA ASP A 75 13.12 2.81 -1.05
C ASP A 75 12.98 3.86 0.06
N TYR A 76 12.94 5.13 -0.32
CA TYR A 76 12.88 6.25 0.61
C TYR A 76 11.48 6.84 0.70
N PHE A 77 10.94 6.87 1.92
CA PHE A 77 9.72 7.60 2.25
C PHE A 77 9.95 8.40 3.54
N PRO A 78 9.65 9.72 3.59
CA PRO A 78 10.00 10.56 4.74
C PRO A 78 9.40 10.14 6.10
N PHE A 79 8.33 9.33 6.08
CA PHE A 79 7.56 8.92 7.26
C PHE A 79 7.88 7.50 7.73
N VAL A 80 8.76 6.77 7.04
CA VAL A 80 9.23 5.44 7.46
C VAL A 80 10.75 5.32 7.35
N GLU A 81 11.36 4.55 8.24
CA GLU A 81 12.76 4.14 8.16
C GLU A 81 12.97 2.83 8.96
N PRO A 82 13.35 1.70 8.33
CA PRO A 82 13.62 1.52 6.89
C PRO A 82 12.33 1.53 6.03
N GLY A 83 12.41 2.19 4.87
CA GLY A 83 11.40 2.18 3.80
C GLY A 83 11.65 1.09 2.75
N VAL A 84 10.57 0.55 2.18
CA VAL A 84 10.58 -0.46 1.13
C VAL A 84 9.43 -0.34 0.15
N ASP A 85 9.71 -0.68 -1.10
CA ASP A 85 8.70 -1.04 -2.09
C ASP A 85 8.48 -2.54 -2.10
N MET A 86 7.22 -2.95 -2.29
CA MET A 86 6.86 -4.33 -2.51
C MET A 86 6.42 -4.57 -3.96
N SER A 87 7.08 -5.54 -4.60
CA SER A 87 6.70 -6.07 -5.91
C SER A 87 6.25 -7.53 -5.82
N ILE A 88 5.39 -7.94 -6.74
CA ILE A 88 4.99 -9.35 -6.96
C ILE A 88 5.50 -9.86 -8.30
N ASP A 89 5.65 -11.18 -8.44
CA ASP A 89 5.93 -11.80 -9.73
C ASP A 89 4.82 -11.49 -10.74
N CYS A 90 5.23 -11.18 -11.96
CA CYS A 90 4.28 -10.83 -13.01
C CYS A 90 3.56 -12.07 -13.53
N PHE A 91 2.27 -12.16 -13.25
CA PHE A 91 1.42 -13.27 -13.70
C PHE A 91 0.87 -13.12 -15.12
N SER A 92 0.98 -11.92 -15.69
CA SER A 92 0.44 -11.58 -17.01
C SER A 92 1.52 -11.16 -18.03
N CYS A 93 2.82 -11.27 -17.69
CA CYS A 93 3.87 -10.70 -18.53
C CYS A 93 4.29 -11.59 -19.70
N GLU A 94 3.86 -12.86 -19.77
CA GLU A 94 4.27 -13.81 -20.84
C GLU A 94 5.79 -13.81 -21.13
N GLY A 95 6.62 -13.54 -20.11
CA GLY A 95 8.08 -13.45 -20.26
C GLY A 95 8.63 -12.13 -20.82
N LYS A 96 7.80 -11.10 -21.03
CA LYS A 96 8.23 -9.75 -21.42
C LYS A 96 8.43 -8.85 -20.20
N GLY A 97 9.60 -8.19 -20.11
CA GLY A 97 9.94 -7.26 -19.02
C GLY A 97 10.74 -7.88 -17.87
N SER A 98 10.85 -7.14 -16.75
CA SER A 98 11.66 -7.56 -15.58
C SER A 98 11.05 -8.70 -14.77
N GLY A 99 9.81 -9.11 -15.07
CA GLY A 99 9.09 -10.17 -14.37
C GLY A 99 8.52 -9.78 -13.00
N TRP A 100 8.59 -8.50 -12.62
CA TRP A 100 8.10 -8.00 -11.33
C TRP A 100 7.24 -6.76 -11.50
N ILE A 101 6.12 -6.70 -10.78
CA ILE A 101 5.20 -5.57 -10.76
C ILE A 101 5.17 -4.98 -9.35
N GLU A 102 5.51 -3.70 -9.24
CA GLU A 102 5.37 -2.94 -8.00
C GLU A 102 3.88 -2.70 -7.69
N ILE A 103 3.48 -2.97 -6.43
CA ILE A 103 2.08 -2.90 -6.00
C ILE A 103 1.83 -2.00 -4.79
N MET A 104 2.85 -1.72 -3.97
CA MET A 104 2.71 -0.86 -2.79
C MET A 104 4.06 -0.42 -2.23
N GLY A 105 4.03 0.68 -1.47
CA GLY A 105 5.12 1.11 -0.60
C GLY A 105 4.81 0.82 0.88
N ALA A 106 5.84 0.58 1.68
CA ALA A 106 5.73 0.27 3.10
C ALA A 106 7.01 0.58 3.87
N GLY A 107 6.97 0.50 5.20
CA GLY A 107 8.17 0.61 6.02
C GLY A 107 7.87 0.70 7.51
N MET A 108 8.93 0.76 8.32
CA MET A 108 8.81 0.98 9.77
C MET A 108 8.55 2.44 10.05
N VAL A 109 7.56 2.78 10.87
CA VAL A 109 7.20 4.17 11.17
C VAL A 109 8.40 4.90 11.77
N HIS A 110 8.75 6.05 11.18
CA HIS A 110 9.92 6.81 11.59
C HIS A 110 9.75 7.33 13.04
N PRO A 111 10.78 7.26 13.92
CA PRO A 111 10.67 7.69 15.33
C PRO A 111 10.11 9.11 15.53
N ARG A 112 10.48 10.06 14.67
CA ARG A 112 9.92 11.42 14.66
C ARG A 112 8.40 11.49 14.44
N VAL A 113 7.82 10.55 13.71
CA VAL A 113 6.36 10.47 13.49
C VAL A 113 5.68 10.02 14.78
N LEU A 114 6.23 9.00 15.46
CA LEU A 114 5.73 8.51 16.75
C LEU A 114 5.85 9.58 17.85
N ALA A 115 7.01 10.22 17.95
CA ALA A 115 7.24 11.32 18.89
C ALA A 115 6.30 12.51 18.63
N GLY A 116 6.03 12.81 17.36
CA GLY A 116 5.14 13.91 16.95
C GLY A 116 3.69 13.74 17.41
N VAL A 117 3.25 12.52 17.69
CA VAL A 117 1.90 12.20 18.22
C VAL A 117 1.91 11.84 19.71
N GLY A 118 3.05 11.98 20.39
CA GLY A 118 3.19 11.75 21.83
C GLY A 118 3.48 10.30 22.23
N TYR A 119 3.87 9.43 21.30
CA TYR A 119 4.32 8.07 21.61
C TYR A 119 5.83 8.05 21.86
N ASP A 120 6.26 7.26 22.84
CA ASP A 120 7.67 7.02 23.14
C ASP A 120 8.30 6.04 22.11
N PRO A 121 9.21 6.50 21.23
CA PRO A 121 9.81 5.65 20.20
C PRO A 121 10.78 4.59 20.74
N GLU A 122 11.23 4.71 21.99
CA GLU A 122 12.05 3.68 22.65
C GLU A 122 11.19 2.50 23.13
N LYS A 123 9.89 2.77 23.36
CA LYS A 123 8.92 1.78 23.85
C LYS A 123 8.09 1.17 22.72
N TYR A 124 7.61 2.01 21.80
CA TYR A 124 6.69 1.60 20.74
C TYR A 124 7.37 1.61 19.39
N THR A 125 7.12 0.57 18.62
CA THR A 125 7.51 0.47 17.22
C THR A 125 6.27 0.23 16.37
N GLY A 126 6.40 0.39 15.06
CA GLY A 126 5.28 0.16 14.17
C GLY A 126 5.70 0.10 12.72
N PHE A 127 4.80 -0.39 11.88
CA PHE A 127 4.95 -0.33 10.44
C PHE A 127 3.71 0.27 9.80
N ALA A 128 3.92 0.85 8.62
CA ALA A 128 2.86 1.36 7.77
C ALA A 128 3.05 0.86 6.34
N PHE A 129 1.96 0.77 5.60
CA PHE A 129 1.96 0.45 4.17
C PHE A 129 0.84 1.21 3.46
N GLY A 130 0.99 1.41 2.15
CA GLY A 130 0.01 2.13 1.33
C GLY A 130 -0.09 1.53 -0.06
N LEU A 131 -1.32 1.28 -0.51
CA LEU A 131 -1.60 0.70 -1.82
C LEU A 131 -2.75 1.41 -2.53
N GLY A 132 -2.73 1.40 -3.86
CA GLY A 132 -3.84 1.89 -4.70
C GLY A 132 -4.75 0.72 -5.10
N PRO A 133 -6.04 0.69 -4.68
CA PRO A 133 -6.95 -0.38 -5.05
C PRO A 133 -7.23 -0.40 -6.55
N GLU A 134 -7.20 0.73 -7.26
CA GLU A 134 -7.34 0.78 -8.72
C GLU A 134 -6.22 0.00 -9.40
N ARG A 135 -4.95 0.21 -8.99
CA ARG A 135 -3.82 -0.54 -9.54
C ARG A 135 -3.96 -2.03 -9.30
N ILE A 136 -4.43 -2.43 -8.11
CA ILE A 136 -4.71 -3.82 -7.78
C ILE A 136 -5.83 -4.38 -8.67
N ALA A 137 -6.92 -3.63 -8.85
CA ALA A 137 -8.05 -4.02 -9.67
C ALA A 137 -7.66 -4.14 -11.14
N MET A 138 -6.88 -3.19 -11.67
CA MET A 138 -6.35 -3.24 -13.04
C MET A 138 -5.56 -4.52 -13.28
N LEU A 139 -4.65 -4.87 -12.37
CA LEU A 139 -3.89 -6.11 -12.46
C LEU A 139 -4.80 -7.33 -12.38
N LYS A 140 -5.69 -7.39 -11.38
CA LYS A 140 -6.52 -8.57 -11.10
C LYS A 140 -7.56 -8.83 -12.18
N TYR A 141 -8.11 -7.79 -12.78
CA TYR A 141 -9.21 -7.87 -13.74
C TYR A 141 -8.78 -7.60 -15.19
N GLY A 142 -7.50 -7.30 -15.43
CA GLY A 142 -6.99 -7.02 -16.78
C GLY A 142 -7.51 -5.70 -17.36
N ILE A 143 -7.73 -4.69 -16.52
CA ILE A 143 -8.16 -3.35 -16.97
C ILE A 143 -6.91 -2.58 -17.39
N ASP A 144 -6.94 -2.04 -18.60
CA ASP A 144 -5.82 -1.37 -19.27
C ASP A 144 -5.77 0.15 -19.03
N ASP A 145 -6.89 0.75 -18.64
CA ASP A 145 -7.02 2.20 -18.47
C ASP A 145 -7.73 2.57 -17.14
N ILE A 146 -7.04 3.32 -16.28
CA ILE A 146 -7.56 3.78 -14.99
C ILE A 146 -8.80 4.68 -15.15
N ARG A 147 -8.95 5.39 -16.27
CA ARG A 147 -10.07 6.31 -16.52
C ARG A 147 -11.40 5.57 -16.62
N HIS A 148 -11.38 4.27 -16.89
CA HIS A 148 -12.59 3.44 -16.90
C HIS A 148 -13.30 3.39 -15.54
N PHE A 149 -12.57 3.52 -14.42
CA PHE A 149 -13.19 3.58 -13.09
C PHE A 149 -14.07 4.82 -12.89
N TYR A 150 -13.80 5.91 -13.63
CA TYR A 150 -14.42 7.22 -13.43
C TYR A 150 -15.34 7.67 -14.58
N SER A 151 -15.31 6.98 -15.72
CA SER A 151 -16.17 7.30 -16.87
C SER A 151 -17.64 6.92 -16.65
N ASN A 152 -17.93 6.05 -15.69
CA ASN A 152 -19.26 5.51 -15.40
C ASN A 152 -19.94 4.86 -16.62
N ASP A 153 -19.17 4.26 -17.53
CA ASP A 153 -19.72 3.55 -18.69
C ASP A 153 -20.39 2.24 -18.25
N LEU A 154 -21.71 2.12 -18.48
CA LEU A 154 -22.48 0.93 -18.14
C LEU A 154 -21.98 -0.34 -18.82
N ARG A 155 -21.33 -0.24 -20.00
CA ARG A 155 -20.74 -1.39 -20.70
C ARG A 155 -19.51 -1.93 -19.97
N PHE A 156 -18.76 -1.05 -19.33
CA PHE A 156 -17.63 -1.42 -18.49
C PHE A 156 -18.12 -2.00 -17.16
N LEU A 157 -19.03 -1.30 -16.48
CA LEU A 157 -19.52 -1.69 -15.15
C LEU A 157 -20.20 -3.06 -15.10
N ARG A 158 -20.86 -3.49 -16.19
CA ARG A 158 -21.55 -4.79 -16.27
C ARG A 158 -20.61 -6.01 -16.37
N GLN A 159 -19.31 -5.82 -16.48
CA GLN A 159 -18.33 -6.91 -16.54
C GLN A 159 -17.96 -7.48 -15.17
N PHE A 160 -18.38 -6.81 -14.09
CA PHE A 160 -18.09 -7.12 -12.69
C PHE A 160 -19.39 -7.26 -11.88
#